data_AF-A0A532E657-F1
#
_entry.id   AF-A0A532E657-F1
#
_cell.length_a   1.000
_cell.length_b   1.000
_cell.length_c   1.000
_cell.angle_alpha   90.00
_cell.angle_beta   90.00
_cell.angle_gamma   90.00
#
_symmetry.space_group_name_H-M   'P 1'
#
loop_
_entity.id
_entity.type
_entity.pdbx_description
1 polymer ?
#
loop_
_entity_poly.entity_id
_entity_poly.type
_entity_poly.pdbx_seq_one_letter_code
_entity_poly.pdbx_strand_id
1 'polypeptide(L)'
;MALRRHIACVLILSLLVCGLPAGALALEKYGRPLPSMDDPNDLDRGSEESLFAGYLLTGAFAKNPSFAARPDNSGLVGLRHMLHLETDLYKQYLTFYTDQNFFSDRTNGWIELSEWDGTYAFTGVVDHFAWRLQYERDAPLDRSGIKQAYADGLITAKLQSAQDMAWWRSLFPNQSLTMYGGAGWLFHNSNYFARPDNTGRALFRYVAHADLDLYKNKVVLYGDVNFFTDREGSNQARPTEMDWIVGLALRWHDMELAVYHEQDQPLDKPGLVQKYLAVQMRFSFDVSKQDLGLGKQPLREIIP
;
A
#
# COMPACT_ATOMS: atom_id res chain seq x y z
N MET A 1 -34.00 -5.54 -9.06
CA MET A 1 -32.65 -4.94 -9.18
C MET A 1 -31.58 -5.62 -8.32
N ALA A 2 -31.83 -5.98 -7.06
CA ALA A 2 -30.82 -6.57 -6.15
C ALA A 2 -30.05 -7.78 -6.73
N LEU A 3 -30.74 -8.71 -7.41
CA LEU A 3 -30.14 -9.94 -7.95
C LEU A 3 -28.97 -9.70 -8.93
N ARG A 4 -29.05 -8.65 -9.77
CA ARG A 4 -27.94 -8.31 -10.71
C ARG A 4 -26.67 -7.84 -9.99
N ARG A 5 -26.79 -7.21 -8.82
CA ARG A 5 -25.63 -6.75 -8.02
C ARG A 5 -24.89 -7.95 -7.39
N HIS A 6 -25.63 -8.96 -6.94
CA HIS A 6 -25.04 -10.16 -6.34
C HIS A 6 -24.28 -11.01 -7.38
N ILE A 7 -24.82 -11.13 -8.59
CA ILE A 7 -24.17 -11.82 -9.72
C ILE A 7 -22.83 -11.15 -10.08
N ALA A 8 -22.75 -9.82 -10.05
CA ALA A 8 -21.50 -9.09 -10.31
C ALA A 8 -20.42 -9.39 -9.26
N CYS A 9 -20.76 -9.35 -7.96
CA CYS A 9 -19.82 -9.69 -6.90
C CYS A 9 -19.34 -11.15 -6.99
N VAL A 10 -20.23 -12.10 -7.29
CA VAL A 10 -19.87 -13.52 -7.46
C VAL A 10 -18.95 -13.73 -8.67
N LEU A 11 -19.18 -13.01 -9.77
CA LEU A 11 -18.30 -13.06 -10.96
C LEU A 11 -16.90 -12.53 -10.66
N ILE A 12 -16.78 -11.40 -9.95
CA ILE A 12 -15.50 -10.83 -9.53
C ILE A 12 -14.75 -11.81 -8.61
N LEU A 13 -15.44 -12.39 -7.61
CA LEU A 13 -14.87 -13.42 -6.74
C LEU A 13 -14.43 -14.68 -7.50
N SER A 14 -15.13 -15.07 -8.56
CA SER A 14 -14.79 -16.26 -9.35
C SER A 14 -13.54 -16.09 -10.22
N LEU A 15 -13.24 -14.85 -10.65
CA LEU A 15 -12.06 -14.54 -11.46
C LEU A 15 -10.75 -14.61 -10.65
N LEU A 16 -10.81 -14.45 -9.33
CA LEU A 16 -9.65 -14.55 -8.41
C LEU A 16 -9.11 -15.98 -8.24
N VAL A 17 -9.76 -17.01 -8.82
CA VAL A 17 -9.50 -18.42 -8.49
C VAL A 17 -8.69 -19.17 -9.56
N CYS A 18 -8.69 -18.71 -10.81
CA CYS A 18 -8.06 -19.41 -11.94
C CYS A 18 -6.54 -19.16 -12.02
N GLY A 19 -5.74 -20.22 -11.83
CA GLY A 19 -4.27 -20.15 -11.82
C GLY A 19 -3.57 -20.87 -12.98
N LEU A 20 -2.22 -20.77 -12.97
CA LEU A 20 -1.15 -21.55 -13.65
C LEU A 20 0.14 -20.67 -13.67
N PRO A 21 1.30 -21.18 -14.11
CA PRO A 21 2.11 -22.29 -13.59
C PRO A 21 3.13 -21.81 -12.54
N ALA A 22 4.13 -22.63 -12.14
CA ALA A 22 5.09 -22.32 -11.07
C ALA A 22 6.58 -22.31 -11.53
N GLY A 23 7.40 -21.40 -10.98
CA GLY A 23 8.88 -21.44 -11.05
C GLY A 23 9.60 -20.11 -10.77
N ALA A 24 10.44 -20.07 -9.71
CA ALA A 24 11.23 -18.92 -9.18
C ALA A 24 10.37 -17.74 -8.65
N LEU A 25 10.77 -16.92 -7.65
CA LEU A 25 9.78 -16.46 -6.62
C LEU A 25 9.60 -14.95 -6.19
N ALA A 26 10.59 -14.04 -6.24
CA ALA A 26 10.57 -12.58 -5.90
C ALA A 26 9.81 -12.00 -4.69
N LEU A 27 9.80 -10.65 -4.55
CA LEU A 27 9.39 -9.88 -3.37
C LEU A 27 8.35 -8.78 -3.64
N GLU A 28 7.59 -8.43 -2.60
CA GLU A 28 6.46 -7.49 -2.55
C GLU A 28 6.95 -6.05 -2.68
N LYS A 29 6.22 -5.24 -3.46
CA LYS A 29 6.61 -3.86 -3.76
C LYS A 29 5.73 -2.83 -3.07
N TYR A 30 5.19 -3.20 -1.90
CA TYR A 30 4.24 -2.43 -1.11
C TYR A 30 4.87 -1.26 -0.34
N GLY A 31 5.45 -0.33 -1.08
CA GLY A 31 6.01 0.91 -0.53
C GLY A 31 4.97 2.01 -0.37
N ARG A 32 3.92 1.82 0.46
CA ARG A 32 3.02 2.91 0.87
C ARG A 32 2.37 2.69 2.25
N PRO A 33 2.05 3.77 2.99
CA PRO A 33 1.08 3.73 4.08
C PRO A 33 -0.30 3.32 3.58
N LEU A 34 -1.02 2.50 4.37
CA LEU A 34 -2.42 2.19 4.13
C LEU A 34 -3.30 3.45 4.36
N PRO A 35 -4.38 3.64 3.57
CA PRO A 35 -5.30 4.77 3.77
C PRO A 35 -5.85 4.82 5.20
N SER A 36 -6.07 6.04 5.71
CA SER A 36 -6.69 6.22 7.03
C SER A 36 -8.08 5.56 7.07
N MET A 37 -8.48 5.16 8.28
CA MET A 37 -9.82 4.62 8.55
C MET A 37 -10.83 5.69 8.98
N ASP A 38 -10.38 6.95 9.12
CA ASP A 38 -11.23 8.11 9.40
C ASP A 38 -12.34 8.27 8.35
N ASP A 39 -13.38 9.06 8.66
CA ASP A 39 -14.42 9.37 7.68
C ASP A 39 -13.82 10.18 6.52
N PRO A 40 -13.89 9.72 5.25
CA PRO A 40 -13.34 10.45 4.11
C PRO A 40 -14.07 11.78 3.80
N ASN A 41 -15.17 12.08 4.52
CA ASN A 41 -15.87 13.37 4.50
C ASN A 41 -15.40 14.32 5.61
N ASP A 42 -14.54 13.88 6.53
CA ASP A 42 -13.93 14.76 7.52
C ASP A 42 -12.80 15.55 6.86
N LEU A 43 -13.03 16.85 6.68
CA LEU A 43 -12.14 17.77 5.98
C LEU A 43 -11.18 18.48 6.94
N ASP A 44 -11.28 18.26 8.26
CA ASP A 44 -10.72 19.17 9.27
C ASP A 44 -9.33 18.76 9.81
N ARG A 45 -8.68 17.75 9.21
CA ARG A 45 -7.25 17.39 9.46
C ARG A 45 -6.26 18.55 9.20
N GLY A 46 -6.72 19.67 8.64
CA GLY A 46 -5.93 20.91 8.57
C GLY A 46 -5.65 21.59 9.93
N SER A 47 -6.32 21.15 11.01
CA SER A 47 -6.23 21.76 12.35
C SER A 47 -5.52 20.89 13.41
N GLU A 48 -5.49 19.57 13.26
CA GLU A 48 -4.90 18.65 14.23
C GLU A 48 -3.58 18.08 13.72
N GLU A 49 -2.48 18.42 14.39
CA GLU A 49 -1.17 17.80 14.15
C GLU A 49 -1.03 16.55 15.04
N SER A 50 -0.95 15.37 14.42
CA SER A 50 -0.66 14.12 15.13
C SER A 50 0.75 14.19 15.73
N LEU A 51 0.92 13.81 17.01
CA LEU A 51 2.26 13.69 17.59
C LEU A 51 2.93 12.41 17.08
N PHE A 52 2.18 11.31 17.12
CA PHE A 52 2.50 10.09 16.41
C PHE A 52 1.21 9.37 16.04
N ALA A 53 1.07 9.05 14.76
CA ALA A 53 0.03 8.16 14.25
C ALA A 53 0.70 6.91 13.66
N GLY A 54 -0.09 5.89 13.38
CA GLY A 54 0.45 4.68 12.79
C GLY A 54 -0.51 3.52 12.74
N TYR A 55 0.03 2.35 12.41
CA TYR A 55 -0.69 1.09 12.57
C TYR A 55 0.25 -0.08 12.81
N LEU A 56 -0.28 -1.05 13.57
CA LEU A 56 0.24 -2.41 13.64
C LEU A 56 -0.56 -3.28 12.69
N LEU A 57 0.11 -4.18 11.98
CA LEU A 57 -0.50 -5.03 10.97
C LEU A 57 0.11 -6.42 11.03
N THR A 58 -0.73 -7.43 10.91
CA THR A 58 -0.34 -8.83 10.89
C THR A 58 -1.18 -9.58 9.88
N GLY A 59 -0.57 -10.41 9.04
CA GLY A 59 -1.27 -11.11 7.97
C GLY A 59 -0.69 -12.48 7.68
N ALA A 60 -1.55 -13.36 7.18
CA ALA A 60 -1.18 -14.70 6.72
C ALA A 60 -1.39 -14.81 5.21
N PHE A 61 -0.40 -15.38 4.53
CA PHE A 61 -0.37 -15.63 3.09
C PHE A 61 -1.16 -16.91 2.77
N ALA A 62 -2.47 -16.86 3.07
CA ALA A 62 -3.43 -17.96 3.09
C ALA A 62 -3.38 -18.86 1.84
N LYS A 63 -3.14 -18.30 0.65
CA LYS A 63 -2.79 -19.05 -0.55
C LYS A 63 -1.67 -18.37 -1.31
N ASN A 64 -0.44 -18.64 -0.91
CA ASN A 64 0.76 -18.25 -1.64
C ASN A 64 1.35 -19.45 -2.45
N PRO A 65 1.23 -19.48 -3.79
CA PRO A 65 1.90 -20.47 -4.64
C PRO A 65 3.32 -20.10 -5.10
N SER A 66 3.78 -18.85 -4.95
CA SER A 66 4.92 -18.33 -5.75
C SER A 66 5.68 -17.14 -5.17
N PHE A 67 5.18 -16.48 -4.13
CA PHE A 67 5.70 -15.25 -3.58
C PHE A 67 6.80 -15.54 -2.53
N ALA A 68 8.03 -15.06 -2.74
CA ALA A 68 9.21 -15.41 -1.93
C ALA A 68 9.26 -14.68 -0.60
N ALA A 69 9.99 -15.27 0.34
CA ALA A 69 10.19 -14.72 1.69
C ALA A 69 11.55 -14.02 1.89
N ARG A 70 12.26 -13.74 0.78
CA ARG A 70 13.59 -13.08 0.70
C ARG A 70 13.79 -12.41 -0.67
N PRO A 71 14.70 -11.42 -0.80
CA PRO A 71 14.91 -10.68 -2.07
C PRO A 71 15.73 -11.48 -3.10
N ASP A 72 16.25 -12.64 -2.72
CA ASP A 72 16.95 -13.58 -3.60
C ASP A 72 16.02 -14.65 -4.21
N ASN A 73 14.71 -14.48 -4.05
CA ASN A 73 13.65 -15.29 -4.66
C ASN A 73 13.63 -16.73 -4.10
N SER A 74 13.85 -16.86 -2.78
CA SER A 74 13.89 -18.15 -2.08
C SER A 74 13.02 -18.18 -0.81
N GLY A 75 12.53 -19.38 -0.48
CA GLY A 75 11.47 -19.55 0.53
C GLY A 75 10.09 -19.16 0.00
N LEU A 76 9.05 -19.30 0.80
CA LEU A 76 7.70 -18.81 0.48
C LEU A 76 7.09 -18.17 1.72
N VAL A 77 6.54 -16.96 1.58
CA VAL A 77 5.98 -16.26 2.75
C VAL A 77 4.83 -17.05 3.38
N GLY A 78 4.91 -17.19 4.70
CA GLY A 78 3.82 -17.63 5.58
C GLY A 78 3.07 -16.46 6.18
N LEU A 79 3.79 -15.58 6.88
CA LEU A 79 3.25 -14.44 7.61
C LEU A 79 3.97 -13.13 7.23
N ARG A 80 3.26 -12.02 7.36
CA ARG A 80 3.81 -10.65 7.36
C ARG A 80 3.41 -9.96 8.66
N HIS A 81 4.35 -9.24 9.27
CA HIS A 81 4.09 -8.31 10.36
C HIS A 81 4.62 -6.94 9.94
N MET A 82 3.84 -5.88 10.12
CA MET A 82 4.22 -4.52 9.74
C MET A 82 3.94 -3.56 10.89
N LEU A 83 4.88 -2.66 11.13
CA LEU A 83 4.69 -1.45 11.91
C LEU A 83 4.83 -0.26 10.96
N HIS A 84 3.79 0.55 10.87
CA HIS A 84 3.82 1.89 10.29
C HIS A 84 3.80 2.92 11.42
N LEU A 85 4.69 3.92 11.36
CA LEU A 85 4.71 5.06 12.27
C LEU A 85 4.93 6.34 11.48
N GLU A 86 4.12 7.36 11.76
CA GLU A 86 4.23 8.69 11.16
C GLU A 86 4.11 9.82 12.20
N THR A 87 4.67 10.98 11.89
CA THR A 87 4.64 12.18 12.74
C THR A 87 4.66 13.46 11.91
N ASP A 88 3.79 14.41 12.23
CA ASP A 88 3.69 15.69 11.53
C ASP A 88 4.76 16.66 12.04
N LEU A 89 5.78 16.86 11.21
CA LEU A 89 6.85 17.83 11.43
C LEU A 89 6.37 19.26 11.13
N TYR A 90 5.48 19.43 10.15
CA TYR A 90 4.80 20.68 9.86
C TYR A 90 3.45 20.44 9.16
N LYS A 91 2.42 20.13 9.96
CA LYS A 91 1.08 19.72 9.49
C LYS A 91 1.15 18.56 8.48
N GLN A 92 0.06 18.36 7.73
CA GLN A 92 0.02 17.52 6.53
C GLN A 92 1.00 17.92 5.39
N TYR A 93 1.74 19.04 5.50
CA TYR A 93 2.65 19.51 4.45
C TYR A 93 4.03 18.85 4.52
N LEU A 94 4.44 18.39 5.71
CA LEU A 94 5.67 17.64 5.94
C LEU A 94 5.47 16.68 7.11
N THR A 95 5.23 15.43 6.76
CA THR A 95 5.13 14.29 7.68
C THR A 95 6.35 13.40 7.45
N PHE A 96 6.99 12.93 8.53
CA PHE A 96 7.99 11.85 8.44
C PHE A 96 7.31 10.53 8.78
N TYR A 97 7.58 9.48 8.01
CA TYR A 97 7.11 8.14 8.34
C TYR A 97 8.17 7.06 8.15
N THR A 98 7.93 5.92 8.80
CA THR A 98 8.70 4.70 8.60
C THR A 98 7.80 3.48 8.57
N ASP A 99 8.08 2.57 7.63
CA ASP A 99 7.48 1.25 7.55
C ASP A 99 8.54 0.20 7.91
N GLN A 100 8.14 -0.77 8.72
CA GLN A 100 8.99 -1.87 9.16
C GLN A 100 8.23 -3.17 8.93
N ASN A 101 8.46 -3.80 7.78
CA ASN A 101 7.84 -5.07 7.39
C ASN A 101 8.77 -6.24 7.72
N PHE A 102 8.19 -7.32 8.26
CA PHE A 102 8.89 -8.56 8.57
C PHE A 102 8.12 -9.73 7.97
N PHE A 103 8.83 -10.59 7.25
CA PHE A 103 8.24 -11.76 6.60
C PHE A 103 8.78 -13.05 7.22
N SER A 104 7.93 -14.09 7.28
CA SER A 104 8.34 -15.44 7.68
C SER A 104 8.39 -16.41 6.51
N ASP A 105 9.39 -17.30 6.52
CA ASP A 105 9.51 -18.35 5.51
C ASP A 105 8.82 -19.64 5.97
N ARG A 106 7.61 -19.88 5.48
CA ARG A 106 6.83 -21.08 5.84
C ARG A 106 7.50 -22.40 5.42
N THR A 107 8.52 -22.37 4.57
CA THR A 107 9.27 -23.57 4.17
C THR A 107 10.30 -24.00 5.22
N ASN A 108 10.75 -23.07 6.08
CA ASN A 108 11.56 -23.35 7.26
C ASN A 108 10.69 -23.42 8.54
N GLY A 109 9.78 -22.46 8.72
CA GLY A 109 8.82 -22.45 9.81
C GLY A 109 7.87 -21.25 9.74
N TRP A 110 6.58 -21.45 10.01
CA TRP A 110 5.54 -20.41 9.82
C TRP A 110 5.78 -19.10 10.57
N ILE A 111 6.59 -19.09 11.63
CA ILE A 111 6.86 -17.92 12.50
C ILE A 111 8.34 -17.49 12.41
N GLU A 112 9.18 -18.23 11.68
CA GLU A 112 10.61 -17.90 11.55
C GLU A 112 10.79 -16.74 10.57
N LEU A 113 11.16 -15.56 11.10
CA LEU A 113 11.37 -14.37 10.31
C LEU A 113 12.61 -14.55 9.40
N SER A 114 12.41 -14.41 8.10
CA SER A 114 13.43 -14.57 7.06
C SER A 114 13.91 -13.25 6.49
N GLU A 115 13.12 -12.19 6.60
CA GLU A 115 13.33 -10.93 5.88
C GLU A 115 12.77 -9.73 6.65
N TRP A 116 13.42 -8.58 6.44
CA TRP A 116 13.06 -7.28 6.97
C TRP A 116 13.21 -6.22 5.90
N ASP A 117 12.09 -5.56 5.59
CA ASP A 117 12.03 -4.45 4.64
C ASP A 117 11.75 -3.18 5.43
N GLY A 118 12.71 -2.27 5.38
CA GLY A 118 12.74 -1.04 6.16
C GLY A 118 12.66 0.19 5.26
N THR A 119 11.60 0.97 5.44
CA THR A 119 11.31 2.18 4.67
C THR A 119 11.36 3.41 5.56
N TYR A 120 11.94 4.50 5.06
CA TYR A 120 12.02 5.79 5.73
C TYR A 120 11.68 6.88 4.71
N ALA A 121 10.74 7.76 5.02
CA ALA A 121 10.24 8.72 4.05
C ALA A 121 9.82 10.05 4.67
N PHE A 122 9.89 11.09 3.84
CA PHE A 122 9.16 12.33 4.03
C PHE A 122 8.02 12.39 3.01
N THR A 123 6.86 12.86 3.43
CA THR A 123 5.68 13.00 2.58
C THR A 123 4.94 14.31 2.92
N GLY A 124 4.04 14.74 2.04
CA GLY A 124 3.15 15.86 2.33
C GLY A 124 2.10 16.06 1.24
N VAL A 125 1.05 16.81 1.58
CA VAL A 125 -0.11 17.08 0.72
C VAL A 125 -0.33 18.57 0.57
N VAL A 126 -0.47 19.03 -0.68
CA VAL A 126 -0.85 20.40 -1.05
C VAL A 126 -2.04 20.30 -2.01
N ASP A 127 -3.21 20.76 -1.56
CA ASP A 127 -4.49 20.62 -2.27
C ASP A 127 -4.75 19.15 -2.68
N HIS A 128 -4.88 18.89 -3.98
CA HIS A 128 -5.09 17.55 -4.55
C HIS A 128 -3.78 16.77 -4.79
N PHE A 129 -2.62 17.36 -4.53
CA PHE A 129 -1.32 16.75 -4.86
C PHE A 129 -0.59 16.28 -3.61
N ALA A 130 -0.18 15.01 -3.58
CA ALA A 130 0.74 14.49 -2.59
C ALA A 130 2.14 14.31 -3.20
N TRP A 131 3.17 14.53 -2.39
CA TRP A 131 4.56 14.30 -2.75
C TRP A 131 5.22 13.40 -1.70
N ARG A 132 6.18 12.58 -2.13
CA ARG A 132 7.01 11.73 -1.26
C ARG A 132 8.47 11.77 -1.70
N LEU A 133 9.37 11.69 -0.72
CA LEU A 133 10.77 11.31 -0.85
C LEU A 133 11.05 10.14 0.08
N GLN A 134 11.42 8.97 -0.46
CA GLN A 134 11.56 7.71 0.28
C GLN A 134 12.93 7.08 0.08
N TYR A 135 13.44 6.40 1.10
CA TYR A 135 14.48 5.37 1.00
C TYR A 135 13.89 4.05 1.52
N GLU A 136 14.13 2.96 0.80
CA GLU A 136 13.64 1.63 1.13
C GLU A 136 14.78 0.62 0.98
N ARG A 137 14.80 -0.39 1.86
CA ARG A 137 15.79 -1.46 1.86
C ARG A 137 15.18 -2.77 2.32
N ASP A 138 15.32 -3.76 1.45
CA ASP A 138 14.80 -5.11 1.61
C ASP A 138 15.98 -6.06 1.83
N ALA A 139 15.92 -6.90 2.86
CA ALA A 139 17.07 -7.72 3.23
C ALA A 139 16.72 -9.00 4.00
N PRO A 140 17.41 -10.13 3.71
CA PRO A 140 17.31 -11.32 4.54
C PRO A 140 17.82 -11.03 5.96
N LEU A 141 17.08 -11.52 6.94
CA LEU A 141 17.43 -11.52 8.37
C LEU A 141 18.19 -12.78 8.77
N ASP A 142 17.84 -13.93 8.17
CA ASP A 142 18.30 -15.26 8.57
C ASP A 142 19.63 -15.69 7.93
N ARG A 143 20.07 -15.00 6.88
CA ARG A 143 21.30 -15.31 6.13
C ARG A 143 21.93 -14.08 5.48
N SER A 144 23.16 -14.25 4.98
CA SER A 144 23.70 -13.35 3.95
C SER A 144 23.01 -13.62 2.59
N GLY A 145 22.81 -12.57 1.81
CA GLY A 145 22.12 -12.66 0.51
C GLY A 145 22.03 -11.32 -0.20
N ILE A 146 21.23 -11.28 -1.26
CA ILE A 146 20.90 -10.05 -1.99
C ILE A 146 20.21 -9.08 -1.02
N LYS A 147 20.52 -7.79 -1.16
CA LYS A 147 19.79 -6.70 -0.52
C LYS A 147 19.32 -5.76 -1.62
N GLN A 148 18.02 -5.53 -1.69
CA GLN A 148 17.47 -4.52 -2.57
C GLN A 148 17.44 -3.21 -1.80
N ALA A 149 17.78 -2.11 -2.47
CA ALA A 149 17.82 -0.80 -1.84
C ALA A 149 17.68 0.27 -2.92
N TYR A 150 16.82 1.25 -2.66
CA TYR A 150 16.57 2.36 -3.56
C TYR A 150 16.15 3.61 -2.78
N ALA A 151 16.19 4.75 -3.45
CA ALA A 151 15.49 5.94 -3.02
C ALA A 151 14.66 6.49 -4.19
N ASP A 152 13.40 6.84 -3.91
CA ASP A 152 12.46 7.37 -4.89
C ASP A 152 11.91 8.74 -4.47
N GLY A 153 11.49 9.50 -5.47
CA GLY A 153 10.55 10.60 -5.29
C GLY A 153 9.27 10.26 -6.05
N LEU A 154 8.11 10.47 -5.45
CA LEU A 154 6.79 10.16 -6.05
C LEU A 154 5.87 11.39 -5.92
N ILE A 155 5.13 11.70 -6.98
CA ILE A 155 4.05 12.70 -6.94
C ILE A 155 2.75 11.99 -7.36
N THR A 156 1.68 12.18 -6.61
CA THR A 156 0.34 11.70 -6.92
C THR A 156 -0.68 12.84 -6.94
N ALA A 157 -1.73 12.69 -7.73
CA ALA A 157 -2.92 13.53 -7.72
C ALA A 157 -4.11 12.71 -7.22
N LYS A 158 -4.80 13.21 -6.20
CA LYS A 158 -5.94 12.58 -5.51
C LYS A 158 -7.26 13.25 -5.93
N LEU A 159 -8.27 12.44 -6.18
CA LEU A 159 -9.64 12.86 -6.43
C LEU A 159 -10.58 12.15 -5.45
N GLN A 160 -11.55 12.88 -4.90
CA GLN A 160 -12.55 12.36 -3.97
C GLN A 160 -13.96 12.69 -4.45
N SER A 161 -14.87 11.73 -4.41
CA SER A 161 -16.24 11.93 -4.89
C SER A 161 -17.00 13.04 -4.17
N ALA A 162 -16.69 13.25 -2.88
CA ALA A 162 -17.26 14.30 -2.03
C ALA A 162 -16.91 15.73 -2.51
N GLN A 163 -15.83 15.90 -3.26
CA GLN A 163 -15.33 17.20 -3.74
C GLN A 163 -15.45 17.27 -5.27
N ASP A 164 -14.82 16.31 -5.98
CA ASP A 164 -14.45 16.44 -7.40
C ASP A 164 -15.43 15.77 -8.38
N MET A 165 -16.22 14.79 -7.92
CA MET A 165 -17.03 13.92 -8.80
C MET A 165 -18.53 14.10 -8.56
N ALA A 166 -19.08 15.23 -9.00
CA ALA A 166 -20.53 15.49 -8.93
C ALA A 166 -21.37 14.39 -9.61
N TRP A 167 -20.88 13.83 -10.73
CA TRP A 167 -21.53 12.71 -11.43
C TRP A 167 -21.60 11.44 -10.59
N TRP A 168 -20.55 11.15 -9.79
CA TRP A 168 -20.52 10.00 -8.90
C TRP A 168 -21.56 10.15 -7.79
N ARG A 169 -21.58 11.31 -7.10
CA ARG A 169 -22.58 11.62 -6.06
C ARG A 169 -24.02 11.55 -6.58
N SER A 170 -24.27 11.90 -7.85
CA SER A 170 -25.60 11.77 -8.46
C SER A 170 -26.03 10.31 -8.71
N LEU A 171 -25.10 9.37 -8.91
CA LEU A 171 -25.40 7.96 -9.19
C LEU A 171 -25.34 7.09 -7.93
N PHE A 172 -24.44 7.43 -7.00
CA PHE A 172 -24.12 6.69 -5.80
C PHE A 172 -24.02 7.64 -4.58
N PRO A 173 -25.14 8.25 -4.15
CA PRO A 173 -25.14 9.31 -3.12
C PRO A 173 -24.70 8.84 -1.73
N ASN A 174 -24.60 7.53 -1.50
CA ASN A 174 -24.25 6.92 -0.22
C ASN A 174 -22.94 6.11 -0.28
N GLN A 175 -22.13 6.30 -1.34
CA GLN A 175 -20.86 5.60 -1.55
C GLN A 175 -19.77 6.62 -1.85
N SER A 176 -18.72 6.66 -1.03
CA SER A 176 -17.52 7.43 -1.33
C SER A 176 -16.63 6.68 -2.33
N LEU A 177 -16.06 7.41 -3.29
CA LEU A 177 -14.97 6.95 -4.14
C LEU A 177 -13.80 7.90 -3.97
N THR A 178 -12.69 7.40 -3.44
CA THR A 178 -11.39 8.08 -3.48
C THR A 178 -10.53 7.38 -4.50
N MET A 179 -9.78 8.13 -5.31
CA MET A 179 -8.79 7.58 -6.22
C MET A 179 -7.55 8.48 -6.25
N TYR A 180 -6.40 7.91 -6.60
CA TYR A 180 -5.26 8.71 -6.98
C TYR A 180 -4.48 8.04 -8.11
N GLY A 181 -3.71 8.86 -8.84
CA GLY A 181 -2.74 8.40 -9.83
C GLY A 181 -1.46 9.23 -9.76
N GLY A 182 -0.32 8.65 -10.11
CA GLY A 182 0.95 9.35 -9.96
C GLY A 182 2.13 8.71 -10.70
N ALA A 183 3.25 9.43 -10.65
CA ALA A 183 4.51 9.03 -11.24
C ALA A 183 5.66 9.36 -10.29
N GLY A 184 6.60 8.42 -10.17
CA GLY A 184 7.77 8.52 -9.34
C GLY A 184 9.04 8.05 -10.05
N TRP A 185 10.17 8.47 -9.52
CA TRP A 185 11.51 8.25 -10.08
C TRP A 185 12.42 7.68 -9.00
N LEU A 186 12.89 6.44 -9.23
CA LEU A 186 13.89 5.77 -8.41
C LEU A 186 15.27 6.32 -8.78
N PHE A 187 15.56 7.54 -8.32
CA PHE A 187 16.77 8.29 -8.69
C PHE A 187 18.04 7.56 -8.22
N HIS A 188 18.02 6.98 -7.02
CA HIS A 188 19.03 6.05 -6.53
C HIS A 188 18.46 4.65 -6.54
N ASN A 189 19.16 3.70 -7.18
CA ASN A 189 18.78 2.30 -7.18
C ASN A 189 20.06 1.46 -7.16
N SER A 190 20.27 0.70 -6.08
CA SER A 190 21.39 -0.24 -5.96
C SER A 190 21.06 -1.57 -6.63
N ASN A 191 19.98 -2.25 -6.22
CA ASN A 191 19.59 -3.60 -6.69
C ASN A 191 18.06 -3.83 -6.71
N TYR A 192 17.24 -2.79 -6.80
CA TYR A 192 15.78 -2.94 -6.92
C TYR A 192 15.40 -3.26 -8.37
N PHE A 193 14.81 -4.44 -8.59
CA PHE A 193 14.66 -5.01 -9.92
C PHE A 193 13.41 -4.49 -10.65
N ALA A 194 13.51 -4.40 -11.98
CA ALA A 194 12.43 -3.90 -12.84
C ALA A 194 11.39 -4.97 -13.21
N ARG A 195 11.58 -6.22 -12.76
CA ARG A 195 10.76 -7.41 -13.04
C ARG A 195 10.81 -8.43 -11.89
N PRO A 196 9.83 -9.33 -11.75
CA PRO A 196 9.80 -10.36 -10.70
C PRO A 196 10.90 -11.43 -10.87
N ASP A 197 11.45 -11.63 -12.05
CA ASP A 197 12.56 -12.59 -12.24
C ASP A 197 13.93 -12.05 -11.82
N ASN A 198 13.96 -10.97 -11.02
CA ASN A 198 15.15 -10.22 -10.60
C ASN A 198 16.01 -9.70 -11.77
N THR A 199 15.37 -9.29 -12.87
CA THR A 199 16.08 -8.74 -14.05
C THR A 199 15.72 -7.28 -14.36
N GLY A 200 16.73 -6.55 -14.88
CA GLY A 200 16.65 -5.11 -15.10
C GLY A 200 16.71 -4.31 -13.81
N ARG A 201 16.90 -2.99 -13.89
CA ARG A 201 16.90 -2.10 -12.71
C ARG A 201 15.78 -1.08 -12.83
N ALA A 202 14.91 -1.03 -11.83
CA ALA A 202 13.77 -0.12 -11.85
C ALA A 202 14.21 1.36 -11.97
N LEU A 203 13.49 2.14 -12.78
CA LEU A 203 13.77 3.55 -13.04
C LEU A 203 12.59 4.46 -12.69
N PHE A 204 11.42 4.24 -13.29
CA PHE A 204 10.20 4.95 -12.95
C PHE A 204 9.17 3.99 -12.34
N ARG A 205 8.33 4.54 -11.46
CA ARG A 205 7.15 3.90 -10.88
C ARG A 205 5.93 4.70 -11.31
N TYR A 206 4.95 4.10 -11.96
CA TYR A 206 3.62 4.71 -12.15
C TYR A 206 2.65 4.02 -11.22
N VAL A 207 1.84 4.79 -10.50
CA VAL A 207 0.90 4.26 -9.50
C VAL A 207 -0.52 4.69 -9.83
N ALA A 208 -1.48 3.82 -9.56
CA ALA A 208 -2.86 4.24 -9.39
C ALA A 208 -3.57 3.40 -8.32
N HIS A 209 -4.54 4.02 -7.66
CA HIS A 209 -5.30 3.45 -6.56
C HIS A 209 -6.75 3.91 -6.62
N ALA A 210 -7.67 3.05 -6.18
CA ALA A 210 -9.03 3.45 -5.85
C ALA A 210 -9.55 2.73 -4.60
N ASP A 211 -10.19 3.49 -3.72
CA ASP A 211 -10.97 3.06 -2.56
C ASP A 211 -12.46 3.35 -2.83
N LEU A 212 -13.29 2.30 -2.85
CA LEU A 212 -14.73 2.38 -2.97
C LEU A 212 -15.40 1.95 -1.66
N ASP A 213 -16.00 2.90 -0.94
CA ASP A 213 -16.86 2.60 0.19
C ASP A 213 -18.17 1.94 -0.31
N LEU A 214 -18.33 0.66 0.00
CA LEU A 214 -19.54 -0.10 -0.29
C LEU A 214 -20.60 0.09 0.80
N TYR A 215 -20.20 0.41 2.04
CA TYR A 215 -21.11 0.57 3.17
C TYR A 215 -20.49 1.34 4.35
N LYS A 216 -20.72 2.66 4.42
CA LYS A 216 -20.50 3.52 5.60
C LYS A 216 -19.07 3.44 6.16
N ASN A 217 -18.08 3.36 5.29
CA ASN A 217 -16.66 3.13 5.61
C ASN A 217 -16.40 1.85 6.45
N LYS A 218 -17.35 0.90 6.48
CA LYS A 218 -17.21 -0.41 7.17
C LYS A 218 -16.90 -1.55 6.22
N VAL A 219 -17.19 -1.38 4.93
CA VAL A 219 -16.88 -2.34 3.87
C VAL A 219 -16.30 -1.56 2.72
N VAL A 220 -15.01 -1.71 2.47
CA VAL A 220 -14.27 -0.98 1.42
C VAL A 220 -13.72 -1.98 0.41
N LEU A 221 -14.07 -1.79 -0.86
CA LEU A 221 -13.42 -2.47 -1.97
C LEU A 221 -12.29 -1.57 -2.46
N TYR A 222 -11.07 -2.07 -2.46
CA TYR A 222 -9.91 -1.32 -2.91
C TYR A 222 -9.17 -2.04 -4.03
N GLY A 223 -8.46 -1.27 -4.84
CA GLY A 223 -7.58 -1.78 -5.86
C GLY A 223 -6.38 -0.88 -6.09
N ASP A 224 -5.25 -1.51 -6.40
CA ASP A 224 -3.95 -0.85 -6.62
C ASP A 224 -3.29 -1.40 -7.88
N VAL A 225 -2.53 -0.53 -8.56
CA VAL A 225 -1.60 -0.92 -9.62
C VAL A 225 -0.31 -0.14 -9.47
N ASN A 226 0.81 -0.85 -9.56
CA ASN A 226 2.15 -0.29 -9.70
C ASN A 226 2.75 -0.78 -11.02
N PHE A 227 3.30 0.14 -11.81
CA PHE A 227 4.06 -0.17 -13.01
C PHE A 227 5.49 0.27 -12.83
N PHE A 228 6.45 -0.63 -13.06
CA PHE A 228 7.87 -0.31 -13.03
C PHE A 228 8.46 -0.32 -14.43
N THR A 229 9.40 0.60 -14.70
CA THR A 229 10.15 0.65 -15.96
C THR A 229 11.60 0.24 -15.76
N ASP A 230 12.23 -0.31 -16.80
CA ASP A 230 13.63 -0.74 -16.75
C ASP A 230 14.59 0.36 -17.23
N ARG A 231 15.56 0.71 -16.39
CA ARG A 231 16.66 1.63 -16.68
C ARG A 231 17.51 1.17 -17.87
N GLU A 232 17.59 -0.13 -18.12
CA GLU A 232 18.36 -0.73 -19.21
C GLU A 232 17.49 -1.06 -20.44
N GLY A 233 16.18 -0.79 -20.36
CA GLY A 233 15.24 -0.99 -21.45
C GLY A 233 15.44 0.00 -22.61
N SER A 234 15.13 -0.45 -23.83
CA SER A 234 15.21 0.39 -25.05
C SER A 234 14.24 1.56 -25.07
N ASN A 235 13.19 1.51 -24.23
CA ASN A 235 12.34 2.64 -23.91
C ASN A 235 12.13 2.70 -22.38
N GLN A 236 12.88 3.60 -21.73
CA GLN A 236 12.89 3.80 -20.28
C GLN A 236 11.55 4.27 -19.68
N ALA A 237 10.60 4.75 -20.49
CA ALA A 237 9.26 5.15 -20.05
C ALA A 237 8.20 4.05 -20.27
N ARG A 238 8.55 2.92 -20.91
CA ARG A 238 7.64 1.79 -21.11
C ARG A 238 7.67 0.89 -19.86
N PRO A 239 6.51 0.57 -19.25
CA PRO A 239 6.43 -0.43 -18.20
C PRO A 239 6.98 -1.80 -18.64
N THR A 240 7.78 -2.39 -17.77
CA THR A 240 8.34 -3.74 -17.88
C THR A 240 7.75 -4.71 -16.87
N GLU A 241 7.11 -4.19 -15.82
CA GLU A 241 6.38 -4.95 -14.80
C GLU A 241 5.06 -4.25 -14.45
N MET A 242 4.08 -5.06 -14.03
CA MET A 242 2.85 -4.65 -13.35
C MET A 242 2.68 -5.49 -12.09
N ASP A 243 2.68 -4.81 -10.95
CA ASP A 243 2.13 -5.25 -9.66
C ASP A 243 0.69 -4.74 -9.60
N TRP A 244 -0.25 -5.59 -9.16
CA TRP A 244 -1.61 -5.16 -8.89
C TRP A 244 -2.25 -5.92 -7.73
N ILE A 245 -3.13 -5.20 -7.03
CA ILE A 245 -3.86 -5.70 -5.86
C ILE A 245 -5.35 -5.44 -6.04
N VAL A 246 -6.18 -6.37 -5.60
CA VAL A 246 -7.59 -6.11 -5.32
C VAL A 246 -7.98 -6.73 -3.98
N GLY A 247 -8.66 -5.95 -3.14
CA GLY A 247 -8.97 -6.36 -1.77
C GLY A 247 -10.32 -5.87 -1.28
N LEU A 248 -10.83 -6.59 -0.29
CA LEU A 248 -12.04 -6.22 0.46
C LEU A 248 -11.66 -6.08 1.93
N ALA A 249 -11.82 -4.87 2.45
CA ALA A 249 -11.61 -4.52 3.85
C ALA A 249 -12.93 -4.44 4.62
N LEU A 250 -12.94 -4.98 5.84
CA LEU A 250 -13.98 -4.83 6.84
C LEU A 250 -13.44 -4.00 7.99
N ARG A 251 -14.04 -2.86 8.31
CA ARG A 251 -13.58 -1.91 9.36
C ARG A 251 -14.53 -1.86 10.55
N TRP A 252 -13.97 -1.84 11.76
CA TRP A 252 -14.71 -1.63 13.01
C TRP A 252 -13.82 -0.98 14.07
N HIS A 253 -14.24 0.17 14.62
CA HIS A 253 -13.38 1.00 15.47
C HIS A 253 -12.03 1.21 14.78
N ASP A 254 -10.92 1.08 15.51
CA ASP A 254 -9.56 1.27 15.01
C ASP A 254 -8.97 -0.01 14.38
N MET A 255 -9.83 -0.96 13.97
CA MET A 255 -9.45 -2.26 13.42
C MET A 255 -9.96 -2.47 12.00
N GLU A 256 -9.17 -3.17 11.18
CA GLU A 256 -9.55 -3.61 9.85
C GLU A 256 -9.13 -5.06 9.60
N LEU A 257 -10.01 -5.86 8.99
CA LEU A 257 -9.71 -7.17 8.41
C LEU A 257 -9.83 -7.07 6.90
N ALA A 258 -8.72 -7.22 6.20
CA ALA A 258 -8.66 -7.27 4.75
C ALA A 258 -8.45 -8.71 4.25
N VAL A 259 -9.11 -9.03 3.14
CA VAL A 259 -8.77 -10.18 2.28
C VAL A 259 -8.45 -9.63 0.91
N TYR A 260 -7.24 -9.91 0.41
CA TYR A 260 -6.80 -9.38 -0.87
C TYR A 260 -6.00 -10.39 -1.68
N HIS A 261 -6.03 -10.17 -2.99
CA HIS A 261 -5.24 -10.88 -3.98
C HIS A 261 -4.26 -9.90 -4.61
N GLU A 262 -2.99 -10.30 -4.67
CA GLU A 262 -1.90 -9.55 -5.29
C GLU A 262 -1.23 -10.41 -6.36
N GLN A 263 -0.74 -9.79 -7.43
CA GLN A 263 0.00 -10.44 -8.50
C GLN A 263 0.99 -9.50 -9.21
N ASP A 264 2.25 -9.92 -9.25
CA ASP A 264 3.35 -9.22 -9.92
C ASP A 264 3.75 -9.97 -11.19
N GLN A 265 3.86 -9.27 -12.31
CA GLN A 265 4.16 -9.88 -13.60
C GLN A 265 4.97 -8.97 -14.54
N PRO A 266 5.86 -9.54 -15.37
CA PRO A 266 6.47 -8.81 -16.48
C PRO A 266 5.42 -8.46 -17.55
N LEU A 267 5.61 -7.31 -18.19
CA LEU A 267 4.78 -6.81 -19.29
C LEU A 267 5.48 -6.85 -20.66
N ASP A 268 6.81 -6.99 -20.68
CA ASP A 268 7.64 -6.89 -21.88
C ASP A 268 8.19 -8.23 -22.37
N LYS A 269 8.16 -9.27 -21.54
CA LYS A 269 8.55 -10.66 -21.87
C LYS A 269 7.73 -11.68 -21.05
N PRO A 270 7.63 -12.95 -21.50
CA PRO A 270 7.30 -14.05 -20.62
C PRO A 270 8.34 -14.17 -19.49
N GLY A 271 7.89 -14.53 -18.29
CA GLY A 271 8.75 -14.66 -17.12
C GLY A 271 7.96 -15.08 -15.88
N LEU A 272 8.51 -14.83 -14.70
CA LEU A 272 7.83 -15.10 -13.43
C LEU A 272 6.57 -14.25 -13.29
N VAL A 273 5.45 -14.90 -12.98
CA VAL A 273 4.28 -14.26 -12.35
C VAL A 273 4.21 -14.68 -10.88
N GLN A 274 4.46 -13.75 -9.97
CA GLN A 274 4.17 -13.96 -8.55
C GLN A 274 2.70 -13.67 -8.29
N LYS A 275 2.13 -14.34 -7.31
CA LYS A 275 0.79 -14.05 -6.80
C LYS A 275 0.57 -14.69 -5.46
N TYR A 276 -0.38 -14.13 -4.70
CA TYR A 276 -0.87 -14.73 -3.47
C TYR A 276 -2.29 -14.24 -3.13
N LEU A 277 -2.94 -14.93 -2.20
CA LEU A 277 -4.11 -14.45 -1.47
C LEU A 277 -3.70 -14.32 -0.01
N ALA A 278 -3.89 -13.14 0.57
CA ALA A 278 -3.61 -12.85 1.97
C ALA A 278 -4.88 -12.52 2.75
N VAL A 279 -4.81 -12.78 4.06
CA VAL A 279 -5.78 -12.33 5.07
C VAL A 279 -4.99 -11.54 6.10
N GLN A 280 -5.38 -10.29 6.35
CA GLN A 280 -4.59 -9.33 7.10
C GLN A 280 -5.46 -8.58 8.10
N MET A 281 -4.97 -8.45 9.33
CA MET A 281 -5.58 -7.63 10.37
C MET A 281 -4.69 -6.42 10.64
N ARG A 282 -5.28 -5.23 10.58
CA ARG A 282 -4.67 -3.94 10.92
C ARG A 282 -5.33 -3.38 12.19
N PHE A 283 -4.52 -2.79 13.04
CA PHE A 283 -4.92 -1.93 14.15
C PHE A 283 -4.25 -0.56 13.98
N SER A 284 -5.01 0.49 13.77
CA SER A 284 -4.48 1.86 13.69
C SER A 284 -4.55 2.57 15.04
N PHE A 285 -3.75 3.61 15.18
CA PHE A 285 -3.76 4.52 16.32
C PHE A 285 -3.35 5.92 15.88
N ASP A 286 -3.92 6.93 16.52
CA ASP A 286 -3.42 8.31 16.48
C ASP A 286 -3.33 8.81 17.92
N VAL A 287 -2.29 9.58 18.21
CA VAL A 287 -2.12 10.32 19.45
C VAL A 287 -1.82 11.76 19.07
N SER A 288 -2.82 12.62 19.24
CA SER A 288 -2.69 14.04 18.91
C SER A 288 -1.78 14.73 19.92
N LYS A 289 -1.24 15.89 19.52
CA LYS A 289 -0.53 16.77 20.48
C LYS A 289 -1.48 17.27 21.59
N GLN A 290 -2.79 17.32 21.34
CA GLN A 290 -3.79 17.75 22.32
C GLN A 290 -4.03 16.72 23.44
N ASP A 291 -4.02 15.42 23.12
CA ASP A 291 -4.20 14.32 24.10
C ASP A 291 -3.13 14.34 25.20
N LEU A 292 -1.95 14.88 24.87
CA LEU A 292 -0.81 15.03 25.77
C LEU A 292 -0.69 16.43 26.37
N GLY A 293 -1.69 17.30 26.18
CA GLY A 293 -1.71 18.67 26.69
C GLY A 293 -0.75 19.64 25.98
N LEU A 294 -0.19 19.25 24.83
CA LEU A 294 0.78 20.02 24.06
C LEU A 294 0.09 20.83 22.95
N GLY A 295 -0.65 21.87 23.35
CA GLY A 295 -1.31 22.77 22.41
C GLY A 295 -1.79 24.05 23.09
N LYS A 296 -1.99 25.13 22.32
CA LYS A 296 -2.72 26.29 22.84
C LYS A 296 -4.17 25.87 23.04
N GLN A 297 -4.66 25.91 24.29
CA GLN A 297 -6.10 25.86 24.52
C GLN A 297 -6.77 26.95 23.67
N PRO A 298 -7.90 26.64 22.99
CA PRO A 298 -8.75 27.68 22.47
C PRO A 298 -9.10 28.62 23.63
N LEU A 299 -8.89 29.92 23.44
CA LEU A 299 -9.45 30.91 24.35
C LEU A 299 -10.96 30.69 24.37
N ARG A 300 -11.48 30.11 25.45
CA ARG A 300 -12.90 30.18 25.74
C ARG A 300 -13.20 31.66 25.90
N GLU A 301 -13.85 32.25 24.91
CA GLU A 301 -14.52 33.54 25.09
C GLU A 301 -15.57 33.34 26.19
N ILE A 302 -15.22 33.76 27.40
CA ILE A 302 -16.17 33.93 28.49
C ILE A 302 -16.97 35.19 28.14
N ILE A 303 -17.98 35.01 27.30
CA ILE A 303 -19.02 36.03 27.09
C ILE A 303 -19.94 35.95 28.33
N PRO A 304 -20.13 37.07 29.06
CA PRO A 304 -20.95 37.11 30.27
C PRO A 304 -22.46 37.07 30.01
#